data_AF-A0AB35YE22-F1
#
_entry.id   AF-A0AB35YE22-F1
#
_cell.length_a   1.000
_cell.length_b   1.000
_cell.length_c   1.000
_cell.angle_alpha   90.00
_cell.angle_beta   90.00
_cell.angle_gamma   90.00
#
_symmetry.space_group_name_H-M   'P 1'
#
loop_
_entity.id
_entity.type
_entity.pdbx_description
1 polymer ?
#
loop_
_entity_poly.entity_id
_entity_poly.type
_entity_poly.pdbx_seq_one_letter_code
_entity_poly.pdbx_strand_id
1 'polypeptide(L)'
;MMTIIDKSLLAMVILRVLSGSIEVSAGLLMLKLNSLEKAFYINTMLALVGPTVLIVTTAIALFGLADKIPVMRIVCLFTGITLILVSSHIK
;
A
#
# COMPACT_ATOMS: atom_id res chain seq x y z
N MET A 1 6.52 18.63 25.25
CA MET A 1 5.48 17.62 24.95
C MET A 1 6.20 16.37 24.48
N MET A 2 6.34 15.37 25.34
CA MET A 2 7.00 14.11 24.98
C MET A 2 6.02 13.29 24.15
N THR A 3 6.08 13.44 22.83
CA THR A 3 5.22 12.74 21.87
C THR A 3 5.57 11.26 21.86
N ILE A 4 4.88 10.48 22.69
CA ILE A 4 4.87 9.03 22.59
C ILE A 4 4.19 8.72 21.26
N ILE A 5 4.97 8.28 20.27
CA ILE A 5 4.44 7.91 18.95
C ILE A 5 3.61 6.64 19.12
N ASP A 6 2.38 6.66 18.62
CA ASP A 6 1.53 5.46 18.60
C ASP A 6 2.20 4.34 17.80
N LYS A 7 2.20 3.12 18.34
CA LYS A 7 2.89 1.98 17.72
C LYS A 7 2.31 1.63 16.35
N SER A 8 0.99 1.74 16.19
CA SER A 8 0.29 1.49 14.93
C SER A 8 0.63 2.57 13.91
N LEU A 9 0.68 3.83 14.34
CA LEU A 9 1.13 4.95 13.51
C LEU A 9 2.57 4.74 13.02
N LEU A 10 3.49 4.39 13.91
CA LEU A 10 4.88 4.14 13.56
C LEU A 10 4.99 3.00 12.53
N ALA A 11 4.26 1.90 12.73
CA ALA A 11 4.22 0.78 11.79
C ALA A 11 3.69 1.20 10.42
N MET A 12 2.62 1.99 10.36
CA MET A 12 2.08 2.52 9.08
C MET A 12 3.10 3.39 8.34
N VAL A 13 3.77 4.29 9.06
CA VAL A 13 4.79 5.19 8.48
C VAL A 13 5.95 4.37 7.92
N ILE A 14 6.47 3.40 8.68
CA ILE A 14 7.58 2.54 8.24
C ILE A 14 7.18 1.77 6.97
N LEU A 15 6.01 1.14 6.96
CA LEU A 15 5.53 0.41 5.78
C LEU A 15 5.40 1.30 4.54
N ARG A 16 4.95 2.55 4.71
CA ARG A 16 4.84 3.49 3.59
C ARG A 16 6.19 3.95 3.07
N VAL A 17 7.13 4.27 3.96
CA VAL A 17 8.49 4.64 3.55
C VAL A 17 9.16 3.48 2.82
N LEU A 18 9.00 2.25 3.31
CA LEU A 18 9.56 1.06 2.69
C LEU A 18 8.94 0.79 1.30
N SER A 19 7.60 0.80 1.20
CA SER A 19 6.91 0.63 -0.09
C SER A 19 7.25 1.72 -1.10
N GLY A 20 7.25 2.99 -0.68
CA GLY A 20 7.59 4.11 -1.56
C GLY A 20 9.04 4.03 -2.04
N SER A 21 9.95 3.54 -1.20
CA SER A 21 11.35 3.29 -1.60
C SER A 21 11.45 2.19 -2.66
N ILE A 22 10.61 1.15 -2.59
CA ILE A 22 10.54 0.11 -3.64
C ILE A 22 10.06 0.72 -4.96
N GLU A 23 9.04 1.56 -4.93
CA GLU A 23 8.53 2.25 -6.14
C GLU A 23 9.58 3.17 -6.78
N VAL A 24 10.25 4.00 -5.96
CA VAL A 24 11.32 4.86 -6.44
C VAL A 24 12.47 4.03 -7.03
N SER A 25 12.88 2.96 -6.36
CA SER A 25 13.95 2.07 -6.84
C SER A 25 13.58 1.39 -8.16
N ALA A 26 12.32 0.95 -8.30
CA ALA A 26 11.82 0.38 -9.54
C ALA A 26 11.84 1.42 -10.67
N GLY A 27 11.36 2.64 -10.44
CA GLY A 27 11.42 3.73 -11.42
C GLY A 27 12.85 4.06 -11.85
N LEU A 28 13.80 4.09 -10.91
CA LEU A 28 15.23 4.26 -11.23
C LEU A 28 15.79 3.10 -12.05
N LEU A 29 15.38 1.86 -11.78
CA LEU A 29 15.74 0.68 -12.59
C LEU A 29 15.14 0.76 -14.00
N MET A 30 13.89 1.19 -14.15
CA MET A 30 13.28 1.41 -15.46
C MET A 30 14.08 2.40 -16.29
N LEU A 31 14.47 3.54 -15.70
CA LEU A 31 15.32 4.54 -16.34
C LEU A 31 16.69 3.97 -16.72
N LYS A 32 17.34 3.23 -15.80
CA LYS A 32 18.66 2.64 -16.05
C LYS A 32 18.66 1.60 -17.18
N LEU A 33 17.59 0.81 -17.28
CA LEU A 33 17.47 -0.23 -18.30
C LEU A 33 17.09 0.32 -19.69
N ASN A 34 16.54 1.53 -19.74
CA ASN A 34 16.22 2.30 -20.94
C ASN A 34 15.54 1.47 -22.05
N SER A 35 14.62 0.60 -21.65
CA SER A 35 13.89 -0.31 -22.54
C SER A 35 12.44 -0.38 -22.07
N LEU A 36 11.52 -0.06 -22.97
CA LEU A 36 10.09 -0.05 -22.68
C LEU A 36 9.60 -1.44 -22.23
N GLU A 37 10.09 -2.50 -22.85
CA GLU A 37 9.74 -3.88 -22.51
C GLU A 37 10.17 -4.25 -21.09
N LYS A 38 11.42 -3.92 -20.72
CA LYS A 38 11.92 -4.16 -19.35
C LYS A 38 11.18 -3.31 -18.32
N ALA A 39 10.85 -2.06 -18.67
CA ALA A 39 10.08 -1.18 -17.80
C ALA A 39 8.66 -1.70 -17.56
N PHE A 40 8.01 -2.21 -18.62
CA PHE A 40 6.71 -2.86 -18.53
C PHE A 40 6.76 -4.07 -17.58
N TYR A 41 7.75 -4.95 -17.72
CA TYR A 41 7.94 -6.08 -16.82
C TYR A 41 8.10 -5.66 -15.36
N ILE A 42 8.93 -4.66 -15.08
CA ILE A 42 9.11 -4.13 -13.71
C ILE A 42 7.77 -3.59 -13.18
N ASN A 43 7.02 -2.86 -14.01
CA ASN A 43 5.72 -2.30 -13.62
C ASN A 43 4.69 -3.40 -13.31
N THR A 44 4.66 -4.47 -14.11
CA THR A 44 3.79 -5.63 -13.84
C THR A 44 4.16 -6.31 -12.53
N MET A 45 5.45 -6.43 -12.20
CA MET A 45 5.89 -6.96 -10.91
C MET A 45 5.49 -6.05 -9.74
N LEU A 46 5.53 -4.73 -9.95
CA LEU A 46 5.11 -3.73 -8.97
C LEU A 46 3.59 -3.63 -8.77
N ALA A 47 2.80 -4.12 -9.73
CA ALA A 47 1.34 -3.99 -9.72
C ALA A 47 0.69 -4.56 -8.44
N LEU A 48 1.31 -5.56 -7.80
CA LEU A 48 0.82 -6.15 -6.55
C LEU A 48 1.31 -5.44 -5.29
N VAL A 49 2.42 -4.69 -5.36
CA VAL A 49 3.05 -4.04 -4.19
C VAL A 49 2.12 -2.99 -3.61
N GLY A 50 1.59 -2.10 -4.45
CA GLY A 50 0.67 -1.04 -4.03
C GLY A 50 -0.58 -1.58 -3.31
N PRO A 51 -1.36 -2.49 -3.93
CA PRO A 51 -2.52 -3.11 -3.29
C PRO A 51 -2.18 -3.84 -1.98
N THR A 52 -1.08 -4.58 -1.93
CA THR A 52 -0.67 -5.31 -0.71
C THR A 52 -0.37 -4.36 0.44
N VAL A 53 0.41 -3.29 0.19
CA VAL A 53 0.76 -2.31 1.22
C VAL A 53 -0.47 -1.52 1.65
N LEU A 54 -1.39 -1.18 0.74
CA LEU A 54 -2.66 -0.55 1.07
C LEU A 54 -3.48 -1.40 2.04
N ILE A 55 -3.62 -2.71 1.78
CA ILE A 55 -4.37 -3.64 2.64
C ILE A 55 -3.74 -3.73 4.03
N VAL A 56 -2.43 -3.98 4.09
CA VAL A 56 -1.72 -4.15 5.37
C VAL A 56 -1.75 -2.86 6.19
N THR A 57 -1.49 -1.70 5.57
CA THR A 57 -1.54 -0.41 6.28
C THR A 57 -2.95 -0.07 6.76
N THR A 58 -3.98 -0.38 5.97
CA THR A 58 -5.37 -0.21 6.38
C THR A 58 -5.73 -1.14 7.54
N ALA A 59 -5.30 -2.41 7.50
CA ALA A 59 -5.54 -3.34 8.60
C ALA A 59 -4.91 -2.82 9.91
N ILE A 60 -3.66 -2.37 9.87
CA ILE A 60 -2.98 -1.76 11.02
C ILE A 60 -3.75 -0.54 11.54
N ALA A 61 -4.23 0.33 10.64
CA ALA A 61 -5.03 1.49 11.01
C ALA A 61 -6.34 1.08 11.72
N LEU A 62 -7.06 0.10 11.15
CA LEU A 62 -8.31 -0.39 11.72
C LEU A 62 -8.12 -1.04 13.08
N PHE A 63 -7.05 -1.82 13.28
CA PHE A 63 -6.70 -2.36 14.60
C PHE A 63 -6.37 -1.26 15.61
N GLY A 64 -5.61 -0.23 15.20
CA GLY A 64 -5.28 0.89 16.08
C GLY A 64 -6.45 1.82 16.40
N LEU A 65 -7.51 1.80 15.58
CA LEU A 65 -8.70 2.64 15.74
C LEU A 65 -9.98 1.84 16.04
N ALA A 66 -9.87 0.57 16.44
CA ALA A 66 -11.00 -0.37 16.54
C ALA A 66 -12.17 0.18 17.38
N ASP A 67 -11.90 0.87 18.49
CA ASP A 67 -12.93 1.44 19.38
C ASP A 67 -13.48 2.80 18.92
N LYS A 68 -12.91 3.40 17.87
CA LYS A 68 -13.20 4.78 17.44
C LYS A 68 -13.88 4.87 16.07
N ILE A 69 -14.00 3.76 15.35
CA ILE A 69 -14.53 3.76 13.97
C ILE A 69 -15.91 3.09 13.91
N PRO A 70 -16.94 3.74 13.34
CA PRO A 70 -18.22 3.10 13.10
C PRO A 70 -18.11 1.97 12.07
N VAL A 71 -18.82 0.86 12.31
CA VAL A 71 -18.81 -0.35 11.46
C VAL A 71 -19.08 -0.03 9.97
N MET A 72 -19.94 0.95 9.69
CA MET A 72 -20.24 1.38 8.31
C MET A 72 -18.99 1.86 7.55
N ARG A 73 -18.06 2.56 8.23
CA ARG A 73 -16.79 2.97 7.61
C ARG A 73 -15.93 1.77 7.26
N ILE A 74 -15.88 0.76 8.14
CA ILE A 74 -15.11 -0.47 7.93
C ILE A 74 -15.63 -1.20 6.68
N VAL A 75 -16.96 -1.39 6.56
CA VAL A 75 -17.58 -2.04 5.40
C VAL A 75 -17.27 -1.32 4.09
N CYS A 76 -17.39 0.01 4.08
CA CYS A 76 -17.10 0.82 2.89
C CYS A 76 -15.63 0.71 2.47
N LEU A 77 -14.71 0.71 3.45
CA LEU A 77 -13.27 0.60 3.21
C LEU A 77 -12.89 -0.77 2.63
N PHE A 78 -13.41 -1.85 3.20
CA PHE A 78 -13.24 -3.19 2.65
C PHE A 78 -13.82 -3.32 1.25
N THR A 79 -14.97 -2.72 0.97
CA THR A 79 -15.58 -2.72 -0.38
C THR A 79 -14.66 -2.07 -1.40
N GLY A 80 -14.08 -0.90 -1.09
CA GLY A 80 -13.12 -0.23 -1.97
C GLY A 80 -11.86 -1.06 -2.22
N ILE A 81 -11.32 -1.71 -1.18
CA ILE A 81 -10.19 -2.62 -1.30
C ILE A 81 -10.53 -3.81 -2.20
N THR A 82 -11.68 -4.44 -2.03
CA THR A 82 -12.13 -5.57 -2.85
C THR A 82 -12.28 -5.15 -4.32
N LEU A 83 -12.82 -3.96 -4.59
CA LEU A 83 -12.92 -3.42 -5.96
C LEU A 83 -11.55 -3.26 -6.63
N ILE A 84 -10.56 -2.71 -5.92
CA ILE A 84 -9.19 -2.56 -6.44
C ILE A 84 -8.58 -3.93 -6.74
N LEU A 85 -8.74 -4.90 -5.84
CA LEU A 85 -8.24 -6.26 -6.03
C LEU A 85 -8.90 -6.97 -7.22
N VAL A 86 -10.23 -6.90 -7.34
CA VAL A 86 -10.97 -7.46 -8.47
C VAL A 86 -10.51 -6.83 -9.78
N SER A 87 -10.34 -5.51 -9.80
CA SER A 87 -9.82 -4.81 -10.98
C SER A 87 -8.41 -5.27 -11.37
N SER A 88 -7.56 -5.62 -10.40
CA SER A 88 -6.20 -6.10 -10.69
C SER A 88 -6.14 -7.53 -11.25
N HIS A 89 -7.20 -8.33 -11.05
CA HIS A 89 -7.30 -9.73 -11.49
C HIS A 89 -8.19 -9.95 -12.71
N ILE A 90 -8.98 -8.94 -13.11
CA ILE A 90 -9.74 -8.96 -14.37
C ILE A 90 -8.76 -8.89 -15.54
N LYS A 91 -8.87 -9.85 -16.46
CA LYS A 91 -7.98 -10.06 -17.60
C LYS A 91 -8.52 -9.40 -18.85
#